data_AF-A0A140D7T7-F1
#
_entry.id   AF-A0A140D7T7-F1
#
_cell.length_a   1.000
_cell.length_b   1.000
_cell.length_c   1.000
_cell.angle_alpha   90.00
_cell.angle_beta   90.00
_cell.angle_gamma   90.00
#
_symmetry.space_group_name_H-M   'P 1'
#
loop_
_entity.id
_entity.type
_entity.pdbx_description
1 polymer ?
#
loop_
_entity_poly.entity_id
_entity_poly.type
_entity_poly.pdbx_seq_one_letter_code
_entity_poly.pdbx_strand_id
1 'polypeptide(L)'
;MSFVEQIITILMGVVGIQLFRWLPFWVFPAHRPIPSYIQYLGKVLPAAMFGMLVVYCYKDVDVLSGHHGIPDFIAGAVVLALHFWRRNMFLSIAVGTGLYMFLVQAVFI
;
A
#
# COMPACT_ATOMS: atom_id res chain seq x y z
N MET A 1 -17.91 -5.78 -23.03
CA MET A 1 -16.49 -6.13 -23.17
C MET A 1 -16.42 -7.42 -23.95
N SER A 2 -16.00 -7.36 -25.22
CA SER A 2 -15.75 -8.56 -26.00
C SER A 2 -14.49 -9.29 -25.50
N PHE A 3 -14.40 -10.60 -25.70
CA PHE A 3 -13.22 -11.39 -25.31
C PHE A 3 -11.91 -10.84 -25.91
N VAL A 4 -12.00 -10.28 -27.12
CA VAL A 4 -10.88 -9.63 -27.83
C VAL A 4 -10.45 -8.33 -27.15
N GLU A 5 -11.40 -7.48 -26.74
CA GLU A 5 -11.11 -6.24 -26.01
C GLU A 5 -10.42 -6.51 -24.67
N GLN A 6 -10.82 -7.57 -23.98
CA GLN A 6 -10.22 -7.98 -22.70
C GLN A 6 -8.76 -8.39 -22.89
N ILE A 7 -8.45 -9.18 -23.92
CA ILE A 7 -7.08 -9.59 -24.25
C ILE A 7 -6.21 -8.38 -24.61
N ILE A 8 -6.71 -7.46 -25.44
CA ILE A 8 -5.97 -6.27 -25.85
C ILE A 8 -5.67 -5.39 -24.63
N THR A 9 -6.64 -5.19 -23.73
CA THR A 9 -6.46 -4.39 -22.52
C THR A 9 -5.39 -4.99 -21.60
N ILE A 10 -5.42 -6.31 -21.40
CA ILE A 10 -4.41 -7.01 -20.59
C ILE A 10 -3.03 -6.87 -21.23
N LEU A 11 -2.91 -7.08 -22.55
CA LEU A 11 -1.64 -6.95 -23.26
C LEU A 11 -1.07 -5.53 -23.16
N MET A 12 -1.90 -4.50 -23.31
CA MET A 12 -1.46 -3.11 -23.14
C MET A 12 -0.95 -2.85 -21.72
N GLY A 13 -1.64 -3.38 -20.69
CA GLY A 13 -1.20 -3.28 -19.31
C GLY A 13 0.15 -3.96 -19.06
N VAL A 14 0.32 -5.18 -19.57
CA VAL A 14 1.57 -5.95 -19.45
C VAL A 14 2.72 -5.23 -20.14
N VAL A 15 2.52 -4.78 -21.38
CA VAL A 15 3.54 -4.04 -22.15
C VAL A 15 3.90 -2.74 -21.44
N GLY A 16 2.91 -2.00 -20.94
CA GLY A 16 3.12 -0.77 -20.17
C GLY A 16 3.98 -1.01 -18.93
N ILE A 17 3.59 -1.95 -18.07
CA ILE A 17 4.33 -2.29 -16.84
C ILE A 17 5.76 -2.70 -17.17
N GLN A 18 5.93 -3.55 -18.18
CA GLN A 18 7.24 -4.07 -18.53
C GLN A 18 8.15 -2.99 -19.11
N LEU A 19 7.61 -2.10 -19.93
CA LEU A 19 8.30 -0.92 -20.45
C LEU A 19 8.77 -0.01 -19.32
N PHE A 20 7.91 0.34 -18.35
CA PHE A 20 8.31 1.17 -17.21
C PHE A 20 9.31 0.50 -16.27
N ARG A 21 9.30 -0.83 -16.15
CA ARG A 21 10.36 -1.57 -15.43
C ARG A 21 11.68 -1.56 -16.17
N TRP A 22 11.68 -1.71 -17.49
CA TRP A 22 12.90 -1.78 -18.29
C TRP A 22 13.53 -0.42 -18.60
N LEU A 23 12.71 0.64 -18.68
CA LEU A 23 13.15 2.01 -18.94
C LEU A 23 14.30 2.47 -18.01
N PRO A 24 14.23 2.32 -16.68
CA PRO A 24 15.34 2.73 -15.81
C PRO A 24 16.62 1.94 -16.07
N PHE A 25 16.55 0.66 -16.45
CA PHE A 25 17.73 -0.13 -16.80
C PHE A 25 18.35 0.28 -18.13
N TRP A 26 17.54 0.75 -19.08
CA TRP A 26 18.03 1.24 -20.38
C TRP A 26 18.64 2.64 -20.27
N VAL A 27 18.03 3.52 -19.50
CA VAL A 27 18.49 4.91 -19.28
C VAL A 27 19.70 4.97 -18.35
N PHE A 28 19.78 4.08 -17.35
CA PHE A 28 20.89 4.02 -16.39
C PHE A 28 21.68 2.72 -16.54
N PRO A 29 22.62 2.65 -17.51
CA PRO A 29 23.46 1.47 -17.68
C PRO A 29 24.33 1.22 -16.44
N ALA A 30 24.50 -0.05 -16.06
CA ALA A 30 25.17 -0.49 -14.84
C ALA A 30 26.64 -0.02 -14.67
N HIS A 31 27.25 0.52 -15.73
CA HIS A 31 28.63 1.01 -15.74
C HIS A 31 28.77 2.48 -15.29
N ARG A 32 27.65 3.19 -15.05
CA ARG A 32 27.65 4.56 -14.52
C ARG A 32 27.16 4.57 -13.08
N PRO A 33 27.78 5.36 -12.17
CA PRO A 33 27.25 5.53 -10.83
C PRO A 33 25.85 6.14 -10.92
N ILE A 34 24.88 5.53 -10.22
CA ILE A 34 23.50 6.01 -10.15
C ILE A 34 23.54 7.44 -9.58
N PRO A 35 22.92 8.45 -10.25
CA PRO A 35 23.00 9.83 -9.81
C PRO A 35 22.45 10.00 -8.39
N SER A 36 23.11 10.86 -7.60
CA SER A 36 22.80 11.07 -6.18
C SER A 36 21.34 11.43 -5.92
N TYR A 37 20.70 12.12 -6.87
CA TYR A 37 19.27 12.46 -6.81
C TYR A 37 18.36 11.23 -6.81
N ILE A 38 18.65 10.22 -7.64
CA ILE A 38 17.84 8.99 -7.71
C ILE A 38 18.06 8.14 -6.45
N GLN A 39 19.28 8.09 -5.93
CA GLN A 39 19.56 7.41 -4.65
C GLN A 39 18.86 8.09 -3.48
N TYR A 40 18.81 9.43 -3.48
CA TYR A 40 18.07 10.19 -2.48
C TYR A 40 16.58 9.90 -2.58
N LEU A 41 16.00 9.97 -3.78
CA LEU A 41 14.60 9.61 -4.03
C LEU A 41 14.30 8.19 -3.53
N GLY A 42 15.15 7.20 -3.84
CA GLY A 42 14.98 5.83 -3.36
C GLY A 42 15.00 5.67 -1.84
N LYS A 43 15.68 6.56 -1.11
CA LYS A 43 15.70 6.56 0.37
C LYS A 43 14.46 7.25 0.96
N VAL A 44 13.97 8.33 0.35
CA VAL A 44 12.88 9.14 0.90
C VAL A 44 11.49 8.73 0.42
N LEU A 45 11.37 8.21 -0.81
CA LEU A 45 10.08 7.77 -1.38
C LEU A 45 9.40 6.72 -0.49
N PRO A 46 10.09 5.64 -0.07
CA PRO A 46 9.44 4.59 0.71
C PRO A 46 8.81 5.15 1.98
N ALA A 47 9.55 5.98 2.73
CA ALA A 47 9.05 6.60 3.95
C ALA A 47 7.86 7.53 3.67
N ALA A 48 7.93 8.36 2.62
CA ALA A 48 6.84 9.25 2.23
C ALA A 48 5.59 8.49 1.78
N MET A 49 5.76 7.40 1.01
CA MET A 49 4.67 6.54 0.55
C MET A 49 3.97 5.84 1.72
N PHE A 50 4.72 5.27 2.67
CA PHE A 50 4.12 4.68 3.87
C PHE A 50 3.33 5.70 4.68
N GLY A 51 3.86 6.92 4.85
CA GLY A 51 3.11 8.01 5.50
C GLY A 51 1.83 8.37 4.75
N MET A 52 1.90 8.49 3.42
CA MET A 52 0.74 8.79 2.59
C MET A 52 -0.32 7.68 2.64
N LEU A 53 0.10 6.40 2.63
CA LEU A 53 -0.81 5.27 2.76
C LEU A 53 -1.59 5.33 4.07
N VAL A 54 -0.92 5.65 5.19
CA VAL A 54 -1.60 5.82 6.49
C VAL A 54 -2.64 6.93 6.41
N VAL A 55 -2.30 8.10 5.87
CA VAL A 55 -3.25 9.22 5.71
C VAL A 55 -4.41 8.82 4.79
N TYR A 56 -4.14 8.10 3.70
CA TYR A 56 -5.14 7.68 2.73
C TYR A 56 -6.11 6.65 3.31
N CYS A 57 -5.62 5.70 4.14
CA CYS A 57 -6.48 4.75 4.84
C CYS A 57 -7.54 5.43 5.72
N TYR A 58 -7.31 6.65 6.19
CA TYR A 58 -8.27 7.42 6.98
C TYR A 58 -9.02 8.49 6.19
N LYS A 59 -8.64 8.75 4.92
CA LYS A 59 -9.22 9.83 4.11
C LYS A 59 -10.68 9.57 3.74
N ASP A 60 -10.99 8.33 3.38
CA ASP A 60 -12.34 7.92 2.94
C ASP A 60 -13.15 7.31 4.10
N VAL A 61 -12.62 7.35 5.33
CA VAL A 61 -13.32 6.84 6.52
C VAL A 61 -14.32 7.89 6.99
N ASP A 62 -15.58 7.56 6.79
CA ASP A 62 -16.71 8.43 7.07
C ASP A 62 -17.00 8.39 8.60
N VAL A 63 -16.33 9.27 9.33
CA VAL A 63 -16.35 9.34 10.81
C VAL A 63 -17.72 9.69 11.39
N LEU A 64 -18.64 10.26 10.59
CA LEU A 64 -19.96 10.72 11.05
C LEU A 64 -21.13 9.78 10.72
N SER A 65 -20.95 8.78 9.87
CA SER A 65 -22.01 7.83 9.49
C SER A 65 -21.98 6.58 10.37
N GLY A 66 -22.22 6.78 11.67
CA GLY A 66 -22.86 5.82 12.58
C GLY A 66 -22.07 4.59 13.03
N HIS A 67 -21.47 3.79 12.14
CA HIS A 67 -20.98 2.42 12.48
C HIS A 67 -19.66 2.01 11.80
N HIS A 68 -19.11 2.77 10.84
CA HIS A 68 -17.92 2.34 10.08
C HIS A 68 -16.58 2.95 10.51
N GLY A 69 -16.54 4.15 11.12
CA GLY A 69 -15.26 4.81 11.44
C GLY A 69 -14.56 4.35 12.73
N ILE A 70 -15.31 3.81 13.69
CA ILE A 70 -14.79 3.34 14.98
C ILE A 70 -13.90 2.08 14.85
N PRO A 71 -14.27 1.04 14.06
CA PRO A 71 -13.43 -0.15 13.95
C PRO A 71 -12.08 0.10 13.28
N ASP A 72 -11.99 0.99 12.30
CA ASP A 72 -10.72 1.38 11.66
C ASP A 72 -9.76 2.06 12.63
N PHE A 73 -10.29 2.92 13.52
CA PHE A 73 -9.48 3.62 14.50
C PHE A 73 -8.96 2.69 15.59
N ILE A 74 -9.80 1.77 16.09
CA ILE A 74 -9.42 0.77 17.10
C ILE A 74 -8.41 -0.22 16.51
N ALA A 75 -8.65 -0.73 15.29
CA ALA A 75 -7.73 -1.64 14.63
C ALA A 75 -6.37 -0.96 14.37
N GLY A 76 -6.37 0.28 13.90
CA GLY A 76 -5.16 1.08 13.73
C GLY A 76 -4.40 1.27 15.06
N ALA A 77 -5.09 1.63 16.14
CA ALA A 77 -4.48 1.82 17.45
C ALA A 77 -3.84 0.53 18.01
N VAL A 78 -4.52 -0.61 17.84
CA VAL A 78 -3.99 -1.92 18.26
C VAL A 78 -2.77 -2.31 17.42
N VAL A 79 -2.81 -2.07 16.10
CA VAL A 79 -1.65 -2.31 15.23
C VAL A 79 -0.46 -1.44 15.63
N LEU A 80 -0.67 -0.16 15.94
CA LEU A 80 0.38 0.74 16.40
C LEU A 80 0.99 0.26 17.72
N ALA A 81 0.17 -0.11 18.70
CA ALA A 81 0.62 -0.63 19.98
C ALA A 81 1.41 -1.94 19.81
N LEU A 82 0.91 -2.85 18.98
CA LEU A 82 1.54 -4.15 18.74
C LEU A 82 2.84 -4.01 17.94
N HIS A 83 2.88 -3.08 16.98
CA HIS A 83 4.07 -2.79 16.19
C HIS A 83 5.20 -2.22 17.05
N PHE A 84 4.87 -1.32 17.99
CA PHE A 84 5.83 -0.79 18.95
C PHE A 84 6.41 -1.88 19.86
N TRP A 85 5.60 -2.87 20.25
CA TRP A 85 6.03 -3.89 21.19
C TRP A 85 6.78 -5.05 20.53
N ARG A 86 6.31 -5.54 19.39
CA ARG A 86 6.85 -6.76 18.74
C ARG A 86 7.82 -6.48 17.59
N ARG A 87 7.88 -5.26 17.04
CA ARG A 87 8.73 -4.86 15.88
C ARG A 87 8.72 -5.87 14.70
N ASN A 88 7.70 -6.73 14.62
CA ASN A 88 7.62 -7.82 13.66
C ASN A 88 6.47 -7.55 12.68
N MET A 89 6.84 -7.24 11.44
CA MET A 89 5.92 -6.77 10.40
C MET A 89 4.82 -7.80 10.08
N PHE A 90 5.16 -9.08 9.99
CA PHE A 90 4.19 -10.14 9.70
C PHE A 90 3.10 -10.25 10.79
N LEU A 91 3.48 -10.08 12.05
CA LEU A 91 2.57 -10.23 13.18
C LEU A 91 1.63 -9.01 13.29
N SER A 92 2.14 -7.80 13.05
CA SER A 92 1.31 -6.59 12.97
C SER A 92 0.27 -6.65 11.86
N ILE A 93 0.63 -7.17 10.68
CA ILE A 93 -0.31 -7.32 9.55
C ILE A 93 -1.39 -8.35 9.88
N ALA A 94 -1.00 -9.55 10.29
CA ALA A 94 -1.96 -10.63 10.57
C ALA A 94 -2.95 -10.27 11.69
N VAL A 95 -2.46 -9.68 12.78
CA VAL A 95 -3.31 -9.27 13.91
C VAL A 95 -4.19 -8.08 13.53
N GLY A 96 -3.65 -7.09 12.80
CA GLY A 96 -4.41 -5.93 12.35
C GLY A 96 -5.57 -6.30 11.44
N THR A 97 -5.31 -7.10 10.41
CA THR A 97 -6.33 -7.58 9.48
C THR A 97 -7.35 -8.46 10.18
N GLY A 98 -6.90 -9.38 11.04
CA GLY A 98 -7.80 -10.28 11.78
C GLY A 98 -8.73 -9.52 12.73
N LEU A 99 -8.20 -8.53 13.46
CA LEU A 99 -8.99 -7.71 14.38
C LEU A 99 -9.97 -6.81 13.64
N TYR A 100 -9.55 -6.20 12.52
CA TYR A 100 -10.44 -5.42 11.67
C TYR A 100 -11.60 -6.26 11.15
N MET A 101 -11.32 -7.43 10.57
CA MET A 101 -12.36 -8.34 10.07
C MET A 101 -13.30 -8.80 11.17
N PHE A 102 -12.78 -9.10 12.37
CA PHE A 102 -13.59 -9.47 13.52
C PHE A 102 -14.50 -8.33 13.97
N LEU A 103 -13.99 -7.10 14.08
CA LEU A 103 -14.81 -5.95 14.47
C LEU A 103 -15.91 -5.66 13.46
N VAL A 104 -15.59 -5.65 12.16
CA VAL A 104 -16.57 -5.39 11.10
C VAL A 104 -17.65 -6.46 11.04
N GLN A 105 -17.28 -7.75 11.15
CA GLN A 105 -18.26 -8.84 11.00
C GLN A 105 -19.01 -9.20 12.29
N ALA A 106 -18.41 -9.02 13.47
CA ALA A 106 -19.00 -9.50 14.73
C ALA A 106 -19.63 -8.39 15.59
N VAL A 107 -19.20 -7.13 15.42
CA VAL A 107 -19.61 -6.02 16.30
C VAL A 107 -20.48 -4.99 15.59
N PHE A 108 -20.28 -4.76 14.29
CA PHE A 108 -20.95 -3.70 13.52
C PHE A 108 -21.84 -4.22 12.36
N ILE A 109 -22.51 -5.38 12.54
CA ILE A 109 -23.48 -5.91 11.56
C ILE A 109 -24.76 -5.08 11.49
#